data_AF-A0A6B3H7J5-F1
#
_entry.id   AF-A0A6B3H7J5-F1
#
_cell.length_a   1.000
_cell.length_b   1.000
_cell.length_c   1.000
_cell.angle_alpha   90.00
_cell.angle_beta   90.00
_cell.angle_gamma   90.00
#
_symmetry.space_group_name_H-M   'P 1'
#
loop_
_entity.id
_entity.type
_entity.pdbx_description
1 polymer ?
#
loop_
_entity_poly.entity_id
_entity_poly.type
_entity_poly.pdbx_seq_one_letter_code
_entity_poly.pdbx_strand_id
1 'polypeptide(L)'
;LAVLLTVILIASFVYPTFAGLDNARGVTVQASFLAIVALGMTLVIITGGIDLSVGSVFALGGVLAAWASQWGFLAALLVPLVVCGAIGLVNGLLIARANMAPFIVTLASLLA
;
A
#
# COMPACT_ATOMS: atom_id res chain seq x y z
N LEU A 1 21.60 -3.78 -1.71
CA LEU A 1 21.62 -5.20 -1.28
C LEU A 1 22.71 -5.48 -0.23
N ALA A 2 23.96 -5.04 -0.45
CA ALA A 2 25.05 -5.23 0.53
C ALA A 2 24.71 -4.70 1.94
N VAL A 3 24.19 -3.47 2.06
CA VAL A 3 23.74 -2.89 3.34
C VAL A 3 22.70 -3.77 4.04
N LEU A 4 21.73 -4.31 3.30
CA LEU A 4 20.69 -5.18 3.84
C LEU A 4 21.30 -6.46 4.43
N LEU A 5 22.21 -7.12 3.71
CA LEU A 5 22.88 -8.33 4.18
C LEU A 5 23.70 -8.07 5.45
N THR A 6 24.42 -6.95 5.50
CA THR A 6 25.18 -6.55 6.69
C THR A 6 24.27 -6.33 7.90
N VAL A 7 23.13 -5.64 7.71
CA VAL A 7 22.16 -5.40 8.79
C VAL A 7 21.56 -6.71 9.29
N ILE A 8 21.19 -7.63 8.39
CA ILE A 8 20.65 -8.95 8.76
C ILE A 8 21.68 -9.72 9.58
N LEU A 9 22.94 -9.78 9.13
CA LEU A 9 24.02 -10.47 9.85
C LEU A 9 24.20 -9.92 11.27
N ILE A 10 24.36 -8.60 11.41
CA ILE A 10 24.55 -7.96 12.71
C ILE A 10 23.34 -8.21 13.61
N ALA A 11 22.12 -8.01 13.10
CA ALA A 11 20.90 -8.19 13.88
C ALA A 11 20.71 -9.65 14.34
N SER A 12 21.10 -10.64 13.52
CA SER A 12 21.08 -12.06 13.90
C SER A 12 22.01 -12.40 15.07
N PHE A 13 23.13 -11.69 15.24
CA PHE A 13 24.04 -11.89 16.37
C PHE A 13 23.66 -11.07 17.61
N VAL A 14 23.10 -9.86 17.41
CA VAL A 14 22.75 -8.96 18.52
C VAL A 14 21.42 -9.34 19.17
N TYR A 15 20.44 -9.82 18.39
CA TYR A 15 19.09 -10.11 18.85
C TYR A 15 18.78 -11.62 18.71
N PRO A 16 18.64 -12.37 19.81
CA PRO A 16 18.48 -13.83 19.78
C PRO A 16 17.24 -14.31 19.02
N THR A 17 16.18 -13.50 18.99
CA THR A 17 14.90 -13.80 18.33
C THR A 17 14.84 -13.30 16.88
N PHE A 18 15.84 -12.56 16.40
CA PHE A 18 15.79 -11.96 15.06
C PHE A 18 15.77 -13.01 13.94
N ALA A 19 16.56 -14.08 14.07
CA ALA A 19 16.53 -15.19 13.11
C ALA A 19 15.37 -16.19 13.35
N GLY A 20 14.48 -15.89 14.30
CA GLY A 20 13.33 -16.73 14.63
C GLY A 20 12.25 -16.72 13.54
N LEU A 21 11.48 -17.82 13.48
CA LEU A 21 10.39 -17.97 12.51
C LEU A 21 9.29 -16.91 12.69
N ASP A 22 9.04 -16.45 13.91
CA ASP A 22 8.04 -15.42 14.20
C ASP A 22 8.44 -14.05 13.64
N ASN A 23 9.72 -13.67 13.76
CA ASN A 23 10.23 -12.45 13.16
C ASN A 23 10.19 -12.53 11.62
N ALA A 24 10.62 -13.67 11.05
CA ALA A 24 10.54 -13.89 9.61
C ALA A 24 9.10 -13.82 9.09
N ARG A 25 8.14 -14.41 9.80
CA ARG A 25 6.70 -14.31 9.49
C ARG A 25 6.21 -12.87 9.60
N GLY A 26 6.56 -12.14 10.66
CA GLY A 26 6.19 -10.74 10.84
C GLY A 26 6.68 -9.86 9.70
N VAL A 27 7.96 -9.99 9.33
CA VAL A 27 8.56 -9.26 8.19
C VAL A 27 7.86 -9.63 6.89
N THR A 28 7.57 -10.91 6.65
CA THR A 28 6.90 -11.36 5.42
C THR A 28 5.47 -10.82 5.31
N VAL A 29 4.70 -10.83 6.42
CA VAL A 29 3.36 -10.26 6.47
C VAL A 29 3.42 -8.75 6.21
N GLN A 30 4.38 -8.04 6.79
CA GLN A 30 4.55 -6.60 6.54
C GLN A 30 4.97 -6.31 5.09
N ALA A 31 5.82 -7.16 4.51
CA ALA A 31 6.23 -7.04 3.11
C ALA A 31 5.10 -7.40 2.11
N SER A 32 4.17 -8.28 2.49
CA SER A 32 3.06 -8.70 1.64
C SER A 32 2.19 -7.53 1.17
N PHE A 33 1.99 -6.55 2.05
CA PHE A 33 1.28 -5.32 1.72
C PHE A 33 1.98 -4.55 0.58
N LEU A 34 3.29 -4.29 0.73
CA LEU A 34 4.09 -3.61 -0.29
C LEU A 34 4.11 -4.39 -1.60
N ALA A 35 4.14 -5.73 -1.54
CA ALA A 35 4.09 -6.57 -2.73
C ALA A 35 2.77 -6.42 -3.50
N ILE A 36 1.62 -6.45 -2.82
CA ILE A 36 0.31 -6.26 -3.46
C ILE A 36 0.20 -4.87 -4.10
N VAL A 37 0.65 -3.84 -3.38
CA VAL A 37 0.70 -2.48 -3.90
C VAL A 37 1.60 -2.37 -5.13
N ALA A 38 2.80 -2.96 -5.07
CA ALA A 38 3.73 -2.97 -6.19
C ALA A 38 3.12 -3.60 -7.44
N LEU A 39 2.36 -4.69 -7.29
CA LEU A 39 1.62 -5.31 -8.40
C LEU A 39 0.64 -4.33 -9.04
N GLY A 40 -0.17 -3.61 -8.25
CA GLY A 40 -1.06 -2.57 -8.79
C GLY A 40 -0.30 -1.45 -9.49
N MET A 41 0.80 -1.00 -8.89
CA MET A 41 1.67 0.05 -9.44
C MET A 41 2.33 -0.34 -10.76
N THR A 42 2.58 -1.63 -11.01
CA THR A 42 3.12 -2.06 -12.32
C THR A 42 2.21 -1.65 -13.48
N LEU A 43 0.90 -1.73 -13.31
CA LEU A 43 -0.07 -1.32 -14.34
C LEU A 43 0.01 0.19 -14.61
N VAL A 44 0.19 1.00 -13.56
CA VAL A 44 0.35 2.45 -13.67
C VAL A 44 1.66 2.81 -14.38
N ILE A 45 2.75 2.12 -14.07
CA ILE A 45 4.06 2.39 -14.68
C ILE A 45 4.06 1.99 -16.15
N ILE A 46 3.45 0.86 -16.50
CA ILE A 46 3.36 0.39 -17.90
C ILE A 46 2.55 1.39 -18.76
N THR A 47 1.56 2.07 -18.20
CA THR A 47 0.82 3.14 -18.90
C THR A 47 1.58 4.48 -18.94
N GLY A 48 2.83 4.53 -18.45
CA GLY A 48 3.67 5.73 -18.43
C GLY A 48 3.32 6.72 -17.33
N GLY A 49 2.52 6.31 -16.35
CA GLY A 49 2.09 7.14 -15.22
C GLY A 49 2.96 6.99 -13.97
N ILE A 50 2.74 7.89 -13.02
CA ILE A 50 3.23 7.80 -11.64
C ILE A 50 2.01 8.02 -10.75
N ASP A 51 1.78 7.10 -9.81
CA ASP A 51 0.75 7.25 -8.78
C ASP A 51 1.40 7.55 -7.43
N LEU A 52 1.13 8.75 -6.95
CA LEU A 52 1.59 9.23 -5.65
C LEU A 52 0.59 8.95 -4.53
N SER A 53 -0.68 8.71 -4.86
CA SER A 53 -1.79 8.58 -3.91
C SER A 53 -1.81 7.25 -3.17
N VAL A 54 -1.08 6.24 -3.65
CA VAL A 54 -1.07 4.88 -3.04
C VAL A 54 -0.76 4.89 -1.54
N GLY A 55 0.15 5.74 -1.09
CA GLY A 55 0.50 5.84 0.34
C GLY A 55 -0.65 6.37 1.19
N SER A 56 -1.33 7.44 0.72
CA SER A 56 -2.47 8.04 1.42
C SER A 56 -3.70 7.14 1.37
N VAL A 57 -3.98 6.52 0.22
CA VAL A 57 -5.08 5.56 0.05
C VAL A 57 -4.90 4.33 0.94
N PHE A 58 -3.66 3.83 1.08
CA PHE A 58 -3.37 2.74 2.03
C PHE A 58 -3.64 3.15 3.48
N ALA A 59 -3.13 4.30 3.91
CA ALA A 59 -3.34 4.80 5.26
C ALA A 59 -4.83 5.00 5.55
N LEU A 60 -5.58 5.59 4.61
CA LEU A 60 -7.03 5.75 4.68
C LEU A 60 -7.73 4.39 4.82
N GLY A 61 -7.37 3.41 3.99
CA GLY A 61 -7.94 2.07 4.04
C GLY A 61 -7.73 1.39 5.41
N GLY A 62 -6.56 1.55 6.02
CA GLY A 62 -6.28 1.06 7.37
C GLY A 62 -7.14 1.72 8.44
N VAL A 63 -7.28 3.06 8.39
CA VAL A 63 -8.13 3.82 9.32
C VAL A 63 -9.61 3.44 9.16
N LEU A 64 -10.10 3.32 7.93
CA LEU A 64 -11.46 2.91 7.63
C LEU A 64 -11.74 1.47 8.07
N ALA A 65 -10.80 0.55 7.87
CA ALA A 65 -10.91 -0.83 8.35
C ALA A 65 -11.01 -0.87 9.88
N ALA A 66 -10.14 -0.13 10.58
CA ALA A 66 -10.14 -0.04 12.03
C ALA A 66 -11.44 0.57 12.57
N TRP A 67 -11.89 1.68 11.98
CA TRP A 67 -13.15 2.32 12.35
C TRP A 67 -14.36 1.43 12.07
N ALA A 68 -14.42 0.80 10.90
CA ALA A 68 -15.54 -0.05 10.51
C ALA A 68 -15.58 -1.40 11.24
N SER A 69 -14.50 -1.79 11.92
CA SER A 69 -14.44 -3.02 12.72
C SER A 69 -15.46 -3.05 13.86
N GLN A 70 -15.94 -1.89 14.32
CA GLN A 70 -17.01 -1.82 15.33
C GLN A 70 -18.35 -2.40 14.85
N TRP A 71 -18.57 -2.51 13.53
CA TRP A 71 -19.74 -3.14 12.93
C TRP A 71 -19.46 -4.57 12.43
N GLY A 72 -18.31 -5.14 12.80
CA GLY A 72 -17.91 -6.50 12.48
C GLY A 72 -16.98 -6.62 11.26
N PHE A 73 -16.51 -7.85 11.04
CA PHE A 73 -15.50 -8.16 10.02
C PHE A 73 -15.91 -7.76 8.60
N LEU A 74 -17.17 -7.99 8.23
CA LEU A 74 -17.67 -7.66 6.89
C LEU A 74 -17.60 -6.15 6.63
N ALA A 75 -17.94 -5.32 7.62
CA ALA A 75 -17.84 -3.87 7.51
C ALA A 75 -16.37 -3.42 7.43
N ALA A 76 -15.50 -3.99 8.27
CA ALA A 76 -14.06 -3.74 8.24
C ALA A 76 -13.40 -4.05 6.88
N LEU A 77 -13.96 -5.00 6.12
CA LEU A 77 -13.47 -5.36 4.79
C LEU A 77 -14.10 -4.50 3.69
N LEU A 78 -15.44 -4.37 3.68
CA LEU A 78 -16.18 -3.78 2.56
C LEU A 78 -16.07 -2.26 2.52
N VAL A 79 -16.08 -1.59 3.67
CA VAL A 79 -16.01 -0.11 3.73
C VAL A 79 -14.72 0.43 3.09
N PRO A 80 -13.50 0.02 3.53
CA PRO A 80 -12.28 0.49 2.91
C PRO A 80 -12.17 0.05 1.44
N LEU A 81 -12.65 -1.15 1.08
CA LEU A 81 -12.61 -1.64 -0.30
C LEU A 81 -13.41 -0.73 -1.24
N VAL A 82 -14.64 -0.37 -0.86
CA VAL A 82 -15.51 0.50 -1.67
C VAL A 82 -14.95 1.92 -1.74
N VAL A 83 -14.54 2.50 -0.61
CA VAL A 83 -14.06 3.90 -0.55
C VAL A 83 -12.74 4.05 -1.30
N CYS A 84 -11.74 3.21 -1.00
CA CYS A 84 -10.44 3.27 -1.67
C CYS A 84 -10.57 2.90 -3.16
N GLY A 85 -11.42 1.93 -3.48
CA GLY A 85 -11.73 1.56 -4.87
C GLY A 85 -12.37 2.71 -5.64
N ALA A 86 -13.28 3.47 -5.02
CA ALA A 86 -13.88 4.64 -5.64
C ALA A 86 -12.86 5.75 -5.91
N ILE A 87 -11.93 6.01 -4.98
CA ILE A 87 -10.83 6.98 -5.20
C ILE A 87 -9.96 6.54 -6.38
N GLY A 88 -9.56 5.27 -6.42
CA GLY A 88 -8.79 4.72 -7.54
C GLY A 88 -9.53 4.81 -8.88
N LEU A 89 -10.84 4.55 -8.87
CA LEU A 89 -11.70 4.66 -10.06
C LEU A 89 -11.78 6.10 -10.55
N VAL A 90 -11.98 7.07 -9.65
CA VAL A 90 -12.00 8.50 -10.00
C VAL A 90 -10.66 8.92 -10.61
N ASN A 91 -9.54 8.58 -9.95
CA ASN A 91 -8.21 8.89 -10.47
C ASN A 91 -7.98 8.27 -11.85
N GLY A 92 -8.32 6.98 -12.01
CA GLY A 92 -8.20 6.27 -13.28
C GLY A 92 -9.09 6.85 -14.38
N LEU A 93 -10.33 7.23 -14.07
CA LEU A 93 -11.27 7.80 -15.04
C LEU A 93 -10.81 9.18 -15.51
N LEU A 94 -10.33 10.02 -14.61
CA LEU A 94 -9.79 11.34 -14.91
C LEU A 94 -8.56 11.22 -15.83
N ILE A 95 -7.68 10.26 -15.57
CA ILE A 95 -6.51 10.01 -16.43
C ILE A 95 -6.97 9.48 -17.81
N ALA A 96 -7.80 8.44 -17.83
CA ALA A 96 -8.17 7.73 -19.04
C ALA A 96 -9.12 8.51 -19.96
N ARG A 97 -10.03 9.33 -19.41
CA ARG A 97 -11.02 10.07 -20.21
C ARG A 97 -10.77 11.57 -20.31
N ALA A 98 -10.24 12.20 -19.26
CA ALA A 98 -9.96 13.63 -19.29
C ALA A 98 -8.54 13.94 -19.81
N ASN A 99 -7.74 12.92 -20.18
CA ASN A 99 -6.36 13.06 -20.66
C ASN A 99 -5.48 13.92 -19.72
N MET A 100 -5.77 13.88 -18.42
CA MET A 100 -4.97 14.58 -17.43
C MET A 100 -3.72 13.79 -17.09
N ALA A 101 -2.62 14.50 -16.83
CA ALA A 101 -1.36 13.87 -16.44
C ALA A 101 -1.53 13.08 -15.12
N PRO A 102 -1.17 11.79 -15.07
CA PRO A 102 -1.34 10.92 -13.88
C PRO A 102 -0.77 11.51 -12.59
N PHE A 103 0.38 12.16 -12.69
CA PHE A 103 1.04 12.83 -11.57
C PHE A 103 0.16 13.91 -10.92
N ILE A 104 -0.51 14.75 -11.73
CA ILE A 104 -1.33 15.86 -11.22
C ILE A 104 -2.57 15.30 -10.51
N VAL A 105 -3.23 14.32 -11.12
CA VAL A 105 -4.46 13.72 -10.57
C VAL A 105 -4.18 13.03 -9.24
N THR A 106 -3.11 12.23 -9.18
CA THR A 106 -2.76 11.48 -7.96
C THR A 106 -2.20 12.38 -6.86
N LEU A 107 -1.49 13.46 -7.21
CA LEU A 107 -1.08 14.48 -6.25
C LEU A 107 -2.28 15.24 -5.67
N ALA A 108 -3.23 15.63 -6.52
CA ALA A 108 -4.45 16.30 -6.07
C ALA A 108 -5.26 15.40 -5.12
N SER A 109 -5.42 14.12 -5.47
CA SER A 109 -6.07 13.12 -4.62
C SER A 109 -5.32 12.83 -3.31
N LEU A 110 -4.01 13.07 -3.25
CA LEU A 110 -3.23 12.91 -2.03
C LEU A 110 -3.40 14.10 -1.08
N LEU A 111 -3.58 15.31 -1.63
CA LEU A 111 -3.70 16.56 -0.86
C LEU A 111 -5.15 16.91 -0.47
N ALA A 112 -6.13 16.29 -1.12
CA ALA A 112 -7.56 16.46 -0.84
C ALA A 112 -8.00 15.61 0.37
#